data_AF-A0A1Q3EDL5-F1
#
_entry.id   AF-A0A1Q3EDL5-F1
#
_cell.length_a   1.000
_cell.length_b   1.000
_cell.length_c   1.000
_cell.angle_alpha   90.00
_cell.angle_beta   90.00
_cell.angle_gamma   90.00
#
_symmetry.space_group_name_H-M   'P 1'
#
loop_
_entity.id
_entity.type
_entity.pdbx_description
1 polymer ?
#
loop_
_entity_poly.entity_id
_entity_poly.type
_entity_poly.pdbx_seq_one_letter_code
_entity_poly.pdbx_strand_id
1 'polypeptide(L)'
;MSLDQNLFTLIVTPSIIDHNVIDLVDSTGQVHYRKQRVPASIYKVEVYDFASESLLVTASAPSTTSKVKTLELCNPTIAVELKYTGTLSFKWSFQWENHEFEWKREECYMIRKPDPPVLVAITKEPAGRLKSSSVQVLDYNLNRFDISDRKGLEIVILTALLTFHDSNDTYHSPKVNSSPSPTTTPSSSAPILLEPPTPPPRPEPKAGVDRIAELHAIRGEFNEVTVEAEGSVNDYAQYCWNLLQDDAVLFVMIKSHTSLEVQKVVQVAEETKRIRHKAEDDLHQYVIYDAEAKKGPKRINLDDTDKGKKPAAYVPPSSLCIHISKILMPELQPLKPGGTSNDKEHSPKKNDALSSPFSARPKSKLFRPSRSPPASHLNNPMIYVAPPPPPNYSSTHSAASPPSLSAPPDYVQGPPSQHAAAPSNSIAGLLERFHLH
;
A
#
# COMPACT_ATOMS: atom_id res chain seq x y z
N MET A 1 -20.35 2.99 -19.49
CA MET A 1 -21.07 1.73 -19.20
C MET A 1 -20.69 1.32 -17.79
N SER A 2 -21.64 1.13 -16.88
CA SER A 2 -21.36 0.52 -15.57
C SER A 2 -21.35 -0.99 -15.74
N LEU A 3 -20.19 -1.62 -15.59
CA LEU A 3 -20.15 -3.05 -15.31
C LEU A 3 -20.64 -3.26 -13.86
N ASP A 4 -21.37 -4.35 -13.66
CA ASP A 4 -21.94 -4.85 -12.41
C ASP A 4 -22.66 -3.87 -11.46
N GLN A 5 -23.96 -4.12 -11.32
CA GLN A 5 -24.87 -3.46 -10.38
C GLN A 5 -24.64 -3.88 -8.91
N ASN A 6 -23.64 -4.75 -8.66
CA ASN A 6 -23.27 -5.34 -7.37
C ASN A 6 -21.90 -4.83 -6.85
N LEU A 7 -21.43 -3.68 -7.32
CA LEU A 7 -20.12 -3.12 -6.95
C LEU A 7 -20.27 -1.96 -5.95
N PHE A 8 -20.18 -2.29 -4.66
CA PHE A 8 -20.22 -1.30 -3.60
C PHE A 8 -18.97 -0.40 -3.67
N THR A 9 -19.19 0.86 -4.05
CA THR A 9 -18.14 1.84 -4.34
C THR A 9 -18.34 3.07 -3.47
N LEU A 10 -17.35 3.39 -2.65
CA LEU A 10 -17.34 4.53 -1.74
C LEU A 10 -16.28 5.55 -2.16
N ILE A 11 -16.66 6.83 -2.14
CA ILE A 11 -15.87 8.01 -2.46
C ILE A 11 -15.36 8.61 -1.15
N VAL A 12 -14.05 8.83 -1.08
CA VAL A 12 -13.36 9.32 0.11
C VAL A 12 -13.42 10.85 0.12
N THR A 13 -14.27 11.41 0.99
CA THR A 13 -14.61 12.83 1.02
C THR A 13 -14.12 13.48 2.32
N PRO A 14 -12.99 14.20 2.33
CA PRO A 14 -12.56 14.98 3.48
C PRO A 14 -13.56 16.09 3.81
N SER A 15 -13.83 16.33 5.09
CA SER A 15 -14.68 17.45 5.52
C SER A 15 -14.02 18.80 5.24
N ILE A 16 -14.83 19.76 4.78
CA ILE A 16 -14.42 21.14 4.56
C ILE A 16 -14.41 21.97 5.86
N ILE A 17 -14.93 21.43 6.97
CA ILE A 17 -15.05 22.11 8.26
C ILE A 17 -13.96 21.62 9.24
N ASP A 18 -13.69 20.32 9.26
CA ASP A 18 -12.68 19.70 10.13
C ASP A 18 -11.83 18.70 9.36
N HIS A 19 -10.53 19.00 9.20
CA HIS A 19 -9.58 18.14 8.49
C HIS A 19 -9.31 16.79 9.18
N ASN A 20 -9.78 16.59 10.42
CA ASN A 20 -9.74 15.30 11.10
C ASN A 20 -10.85 14.34 10.64
N VAL A 21 -11.89 14.86 9.98
CA VAL A 21 -13.08 14.11 9.54
C VAL A 21 -13.02 13.77 8.05
N ILE A 22 -13.26 12.49 7.73
CA ILE A 22 -13.37 11.98 6.36
C ILE A 22 -14.64 11.13 6.28
N ASP A 23 -15.53 11.47 5.37
CA ASP A 23 -16.76 10.75 5.09
C ASP A 23 -16.58 9.80 3.91
N LEU A 24 -17.15 8.59 4.00
CA LEU A 24 -17.23 7.63 2.91
C LEU A 24 -18.63 7.67 2.31
N VAL A 25 -18.71 8.08 1.05
CA VAL A 25 -19.95 8.49 0.38
C VAL A 25 -20.19 7.63 -0.86
N ASP A 26 -21.40 7.13 -1.08
CA ASP A 26 -21.70 6.35 -2.29
C ASP A 26 -21.90 7.22 -3.54
N SER A 27 -22.17 6.55 -4.68
CA SER A 27 -22.42 7.21 -5.97
C SER A 27 -23.73 8.01 -6.04
N THR A 28 -24.60 7.93 -5.03
CA THR A 28 -25.83 8.74 -4.90
C THR A 28 -25.62 9.99 -4.04
N GLY A 29 -24.50 10.07 -3.30
CA GLY A 29 -24.24 11.12 -2.33
C GLY A 29 -24.63 10.77 -0.90
N GLN A 30 -25.05 9.53 -0.62
CA GLN A 30 -25.32 9.09 0.75
C GLN A 30 -24.01 8.80 1.49
N VAL A 31 -23.83 9.38 2.67
CA VAL A 31 -22.73 9.02 3.57
C VAL A 31 -23.08 7.71 4.28
N HIS A 32 -22.18 6.73 4.22
CA HIS A 32 -22.33 5.43 4.90
C HIS A 32 -21.47 5.37 6.16
N TYR A 33 -20.24 5.89 6.09
CA TYR A 33 -19.31 5.90 7.23
C TYR A 33 -18.69 7.27 7.44
N ARG A 34 -18.41 7.59 8.71
CA ARG A 34 -17.61 8.74 9.11
C ARG A 34 -16.36 8.28 9.86
N LYS A 35 -15.18 8.65 9.37
CA LYS A 35 -13.89 8.47 10.03
C LYS A 35 -13.49 9.77 10.69
N GLN A 36 -13.15 9.73 11.98
CA GLN A 36 -12.66 10.87 12.76
C GLN A 36 -11.31 10.54 13.38
N ARG A 37 -10.33 11.44 13.21
CA ARG A 37 -9.05 11.36 13.91
C ARG A 37 -9.18 12.03 15.28
N VAL A 38 -8.79 11.30 16.34
CA VAL A 38 -8.88 11.80 17.72
C VAL A 38 -7.55 12.45 18.11
N PRO A 39 -7.53 13.70 18.58
CA PRO A 39 -6.34 14.31 19.15
C PRO A 39 -5.91 13.59 20.44
N ALA A 40 -4.83 12.83 20.37
CA ALA A 40 -4.30 12.04 21.49
C ALA A 40 -2.76 11.96 21.43
N SER A 41 -2.14 11.51 22.52
CA SER A 41 -0.67 11.29 22.60
C SER A 41 -0.19 10.08 21.80
N ILE A 42 -1.09 9.13 21.52
CA ILE A 42 -0.91 8.03 20.57
C ILE A 42 -1.77 8.30 19.31
N TYR A 43 -1.47 7.63 18.21
CA TYR A 43 -2.36 7.67 17.05
C TYR A 43 -3.67 6.93 17.38
N LYS A 44 -4.79 7.65 17.34
CA LYS A 44 -6.15 7.10 17.47
C LYS A 44 -7.06 7.65 16.36
N VAL A 45 -7.83 6.76 15.76
CA VAL A 45 -8.90 7.05 14.79
C VAL A 45 -10.12 6.22 15.17
N GLU A 46 -11.29 6.81 15.01
CA GLU A 46 -12.59 6.18 15.25
C GLU A 46 -13.38 6.18 13.93
N VAL A 47 -14.09 5.10 13.63
CA VAL A 47 -14.97 4.99 12.45
C VAL A 47 -16.38 4.63 12.90
N TYR A 48 -17.34 5.40 12.43
CA TYR A 48 -18.75 5.34 12.80
C TYR A 48 -19.61 4.95 11.61
N ASP A 49 -20.70 4.22 11.87
CA ASP A 49 -21.84 4.15 10.96
C ASP A 49 -22.55 5.51 10.96
N PHE A 50 -22.78 6.06 9.77
CA PHE A 50 -23.34 7.42 9.66
C PHE A 50 -24.85 7.47 9.97
N ALA A 51 -25.58 6.38 9.75
CA ALA A 51 -27.04 6.36 9.91
C ALA A 51 -27.51 6.19 11.36
N SER A 52 -26.71 5.51 12.19
CA SER A 52 -26.99 5.23 13.61
C SER A 52 -26.05 5.93 14.59
N GLU A 53 -25.06 6.68 14.09
CA GLU A 53 -23.97 7.30 14.87
C GLU A 53 -23.17 6.30 15.74
N SER A 54 -23.27 5.00 15.45
CA SER A 54 -22.64 3.94 16.24
C SER A 54 -21.15 3.80 15.92
N LEU A 55 -20.30 3.78 16.95
CA LEU A 55 -18.88 3.46 16.80
C LEU A 55 -18.74 2.01 16.34
N LEU A 56 -18.11 1.81 15.18
CA LEU A 56 -17.88 0.49 14.58
C LEU A 56 -16.51 -0.08 14.95
N VAL A 57 -15.48 0.77 14.91
CA VAL A 57 -14.08 0.36 15.13
C VAL A 57 -13.22 1.54 15.59
N THR A 58 -12.30 1.26 16.50
CA THR A 58 -11.20 2.14 16.89
C THR A 58 -9.89 1.62 16.31
N ALA A 59 -9.21 2.41 15.49
CA ALA A 59 -7.84 2.16 15.08
C ALA A 59 -6.85 2.86 16.03
N SER A 60 -5.83 2.14 16.50
CA SER A 60 -4.80 2.69 17.39
C SER A 60 -3.38 2.23 17.04
N ALA A 61 -2.38 3.09 17.30
CA ALA A 61 -0.97 2.76 17.18
C ALA A 61 -0.08 3.75 17.98
N PRO A 62 1.18 3.39 18.31
CA PRO A 62 2.11 4.31 18.97
C PRO A 62 2.37 5.61 18.20
N SER A 63 2.32 5.57 16.86
CA SER A 63 2.41 6.73 15.97
C SER A 63 1.63 6.50 14.68
N THR A 64 1.34 7.57 13.95
CA THR A 64 0.64 7.49 12.65
C THR A 64 1.40 6.61 11.65
N THR A 65 2.74 6.66 11.68
CA THR A 65 3.66 5.95 10.79
C THR A 65 4.09 4.57 11.32
N SER A 66 3.55 4.11 12.45
CA SER A 66 3.86 2.81 13.05
C SER A 66 3.65 1.66 12.05
N LYS A 67 4.59 0.71 12.01
CA LYS A 67 4.55 -0.51 11.17
C LYS A 67 3.56 -1.58 11.67
N VAL A 68 2.96 -1.38 12.84
CA VAL A 68 1.86 -2.19 13.39
C VAL A 68 0.75 -1.26 13.87
N LYS A 69 -0.50 -1.59 13.57
CA LYS A 69 -1.71 -0.86 13.99
C LYS A 69 -2.75 -1.87 14.47
N THR A 70 -3.47 -1.56 15.54
CA THR A 70 -4.55 -2.41 16.07
C THR A 70 -5.90 -1.79 15.71
N LEU A 71 -6.79 -2.57 15.12
CA LEU A 71 -8.19 -2.23 14.91
C LEU A 71 -9.03 -2.98 15.94
N GLU A 72 -9.72 -2.27 16.82
CA GLU A 72 -10.65 -2.83 17.80
C GLU A 72 -12.08 -2.54 17.35
N LEU A 73 -12.75 -3.54 16.78
CA LEU A 73 -14.16 -3.47 16.42
C LEU A 73 -15.00 -3.48 17.69
N CYS A 74 -16.17 -2.84 17.65
CA CYS A 74 -16.99 -2.62 18.84
C CYS A 74 -18.25 -3.49 18.92
N ASN A 75 -18.71 -4.06 17.81
CA ASN A 75 -19.89 -4.94 17.78
C ASN A 75 -19.81 -5.97 16.62
N PRO A 76 -19.38 -7.22 16.88
CA PRO A 76 -18.83 -7.73 18.13
C PRO A 76 -17.44 -7.14 18.45
N THR A 77 -17.01 -7.28 19.71
CA THR A 77 -15.67 -6.82 20.12
C THR A 77 -14.58 -7.76 19.61
N ILE A 78 -13.85 -7.34 18.58
CA ILE A 78 -12.78 -8.11 17.93
C ILE A 78 -11.56 -7.22 17.70
N ALA A 79 -10.38 -7.67 18.14
CA ALA A 79 -9.11 -7.01 17.84
C ALA A 79 -8.44 -7.64 16.60
N VAL A 80 -8.17 -6.82 15.58
CA VAL A 80 -7.48 -7.19 14.34
C VAL A 80 -6.16 -6.43 14.26
N GLU A 81 -5.08 -7.14 13.97
CA GLU A 81 -3.73 -6.56 13.87
C GLU A 81 -3.35 -6.33 12.40
N LEU A 82 -3.10 -5.07 12.02
CA LEU A 82 -2.50 -4.72 10.74
C LEU A 82 -0.97 -4.72 10.90
N LYS A 83 -0.28 -5.53 10.11
CA LYS A 83 1.20 -5.61 10.08
C LYS A 83 1.74 -5.16 8.73
N TYR A 84 2.68 -4.22 8.72
CA TYR A 84 3.47 -3.92 7.54
C TYR A 84 4.43 -5.09 7.27
N THR A 85 4.22 -5.81 6.17
CA THR A 85 5.02 -6.97 5.75
C THR A 85 5.86 -6.70 4.51
N GLY A 86 5.97 -5.42 4.11
CA GLY A 86 6.84 -4.98 3.03
C GLY A 86 8.31 -4.85 3.44
N THR A 87 9.20 -5.01 2.46
CA THR A 87 10.63 -4.66 2.57
C THR A 87 10.99 -3.51 1.63
N LEU A 88 10.43 -3.55 0.41
CA LEU A 88 10.67 -2.62 -0.70
C LEU A 88 9.37 -2.04 -1.31
N SER A 89 8.20 -2.46 -0.82
CA SER A 89 6.91 -2.19 -1.43
C SER A 89 5.85 -1.87 -0.38
N PHE A 90 4.83 -1.10 -0.76
CA PHE A 90 3.65 -0.91 0.08
C PHE A 90 2.93 -2.25 0.24
N LYS A 91 3.12 -2.88 1.40
CA LYS A 91 2.55 -4.19 1.70
C LYS A 91 2.14 -4.29 3.16
N TRP A 92 0.85 -4.52 3.40
CA TRP A 92 0.27 -4.72 4.72
C TRP A 92 -0.55 -6.00 4.73
N SER A 93 -0.49 -6.78 5.81
CA SER A 93 -1.34 -7.95 5.97
C SER A 93 -2.06 -7.95 7.32
N PHE A 94 -3.19 -8.65 7.35
CA PHE A 94 -4.01 -8.89 8.53
C PHE A 94 -4.69 -10.26 8.42
N GLN A 95 -5.28 -10.74 9.51
CA GLN A 95 -6.11 -11.94 9.50
C GLN A 95 -7.54 -11.59 9.88
N TRP A 96 -8.51 -12.23 9.23
CA TRP A 96 -9.93 -12.13 9.57
C TRP A 96 -10.55 -13.51 9.47
N GLU A 97 -11.19 -13.96 10.57
CA GLU A 97 -11.63 -15.35 10.73
C GLU A 97 -10.47 -16.32 10.40
N ASN A 98 -10.69 -17.29 9.49
CA ASN A 98 -9.68 -18.26 9.06
C ASN A 98 -8.85 -17.80 7.83
N HIS A 99 -8.95 -16.52 7.44
CA HIS A 99 -8.43 -16.00 6.17
C HIS A 99 -7.30 -14.97 6.37
N GLU A 100 -6.22 -15.10 5.59
CA GLU A 100 -5.12 -14.13 5.50
C GLU A 100 -5.45 -13.09 4.39
N PHE A 101 -5.32 -11.80 4.71
CA PHE A 101 -5.54 -10.70 3.77
C PHE A 101 -4.28 -9.83 3.63
N GLU A 102 -4.09 -9.24 2.45
CA GLU A 102 -2.85 -8.61 2.02
C GLU A 102 -3.14 -7.42 1.07
N TRP A 103 -2.94 -6.19 1.57
CA TRP A 103 -2.91 -4.98 0.77
C TRP A 103 -1.58 -4.83 0.03
N LYS A 104 -1.64 -4.48 -1.27
CA LYS A 104 -0.53 -4.14 -2.17
C LYS A 104 -0.87 -2.85 -2.92
N ARG A 105 -0.28 -1.74 -2.50
CA ARG A 105 -0.67 -0.37 -2.91
C ARG A 105 -2.21 -0.20 -2.93
N GLU A 106 -2.81 -0.07 -4.11
CA GLU A 106 -4.25 0.17 -4.35
C GLU A 106 -5.13 -1.09 -4.27
N GLU A 107 -4.54 -2.28 -4.10
CA GLU A 107 -5.26 -3.56 -4.21
C GLU A 107 -5.26 -4.33 -2.89
N CYS A 108 -6.43 -4.79 -2.43
CA CYS A 108 -6.56 -5.71 -1.30
C CYS A 108 -6.82 -7.13 -1.80
N TYR A 109 -5.96 -8.07 -1.42
CA TYR A 109 -6.07 -9.48 -1.76
C TYR A 109 -6.43 -10.33 -0.54
N MET A 110 -7.16 -11.41 -0.75
CA MET A 110 -7.24 -12.54 0.16
C MET A 110 -6.28 -13.64 -0.31
N ILE A 111 -5.44 -14.13 0.59
CA ILE A 111 -4.37 -15.10 0.32
C ILE A 111 -4.89 -16.52 0.62
N ARG A 112 -4.86 -17.42 -0.36
CA ARG A 112 -5.47 -18.77 -0.28
C ARG A 112 -4.53 -19.89 -0.73
N LYS A 113 -3.32 -19.98 -0.18
CA LYS A 113 -2.32 -21.01 -0.55
C LYS A 113 -2.94 -22.43 -0.46
N PRO A 114 -2.81 -23.30 -1.49
CA PRO A 114 -1.96 -23.16 -2.69
C PRO A 114 -2.63 -22.43 -3.88
N ASP A 115 -3.91 -22.07 -3.79
CA ASP A 115 -4.62 -21.34 -4.85
C ASP A 115 -4.07 -19.91 -5.03
N PRO A 116 -4.29 -19.28 -6.21
CA PRO A 116 -3.94 -17.88 -6.44
C PRO A 116 -4.65 -16.92 -5.45
N PRO A 117 -4.00 -15.81 -5.04
CA PRO A 117 -4.65 -14.72 -4.32
C PRO A 117 -5.88 -14.16 -5.07
N VAL A 118 -6.91 -13.79 -4.32
CA VAL A 118 -8.17 -13.26 -4.86
C VAL A 118 -8.29 -11.78 -4.52
N LEU A 119 -8.48 -10.91 -5.51
CA LEU A 119 -8.71 -9.48 -5.30
C LEU A 119 -10.09 -9.28 -4.64
N VAL A 120 -10.14 -8.63 -3.47
CA VAL A 120 -11.35 -8.41 -2.67
C VAL A 120 -11.73 -6.94 -2.51
N ALA A 121 -10.78 -6.02 -2.66
CA ALA A 121 -11.07 -4.60 -2.85
C ALA A 121 -10.02 -3.99 -3.79
N ILE A 122 -10.42 -2.95 -4.52
CA ILE A 122 -9.55 -2.12 -5.33
C ILE A 122 -9.84 -0.66 -5.05
N THR A 123 -8.81 0.17 -5.01
CA THR A 123 -8.94 1.61 -4.87
C THR A 123 -8.52 2.32 -6.15
N LYS A 124 -8.70 3.63 -6.18
CA LYS A 124 -8.28 4.46 -7.31
C LYS A 124 -7.57 5.70 -6.79
N GLU A 125 -6.27 5.79 -7.01
CA GLU A 125 -5.52 7.03 -6.84
C GLU A 125 -5.73 7.94 -8.07
N PRO A 126 -6.24 9.17 -7.90
CA PRO A 126 -6.26 10.13 -9.00
C PRO A 126 -4.85 10.68 -9.21
N ALA A 127 -4.45 10.84 -10.47
CA ALA A 127 -3.09 11.28 -10.85
C ALA A 127 -2.65 12.52 -10.05
N GLY A 128 -1.47 12.43 -9.42
CA GLY A 128 -0.94 13.48 -8.55
C GLY A 128 -1.44 13.46 -7.09
N ARG A 129 -2.11 12.40 -6.59
CA ARG A 129 -2.47 12.27 -5.17
C ARG A 129 -2.14 10.92 -4.54
N LEU A 130 -1.40 10.98 -3.44
CA LEU A 130 -1.04 9.89 -2.50
C LEU A 130 -2.22 9.32 -1.66
N LYS A 131 -3.45 9.52 -2.12
CA LYS A 131 -4.69 9.13 -1.44
C LYS A 131 -5.67 8.65 -2.48
N SER A 132 -6.23 7.47 -2.24
CA SER A 132 -7.32 6.94 -3.05
C SER A 132 -8.55 7.84 -2.93
N SER A 133 -9.10 8.29 -4.07
CA SER A 133 -10.35 9.06 -4.10
C SER A 133 -11.59 8.19 -3.95
N SER A 134 -11.47 6.89 -4.23
CA SER A 134 -12.53 5.91 -4.08
C SER A 134 -11.98 4.52 -3.76
N VAL A 135 -12.78 3.73 -3.08
CA VAL A 135 -12.58 2.30 -2.78
C VAL A 135 -13.80 1.52 -3.26
N GLN A 136 -13.55 0.37 -3.86
CA GLN A 136 -14.57 -0.51 -4.44
C GLN A 136 -14.37 -1.90 -3.86
N VAL A 137 -15.35 -2.37 -3.09
CA VAL A 137 -15.32 -3.71 -2.48
C VAL A 137 -15.91 -4.71 -3.49
N LEU A 138 -15.22 -5.84 -3.69
CA LEU A 138 -15.55 -6.83 -4.71
C LEU A 138 -16.35 -7.97 -4.09
N ASP A 139 -17.56 -7.65 -3.62
CA ASP A 139 -18.47 -8.58 -2.94
C ASP A 139 -18.69 -9.89 -3.72
N TYR A 140 -18.73 -9.81 -5.06
CA TYR A 140 -18.86 -10.98 -5.93
C TYR A 140 -17.73 -12.02 -5.79
N ASN A 141 -16.57 -11.61 -5.27
CA ASN A 141 -15.48 -12.51 -4.87
C ASN A 141 -15.65 -12.96 -3.41
N LEU A 142 -15.89 -12.04 -2.47
CA LEU A 142 -16.09 -12.36 -1.05
C LEU A 142 -17.24 -13.37 -0.82
N ASN A 143 -18.31 -13.26 -1.61
CA ASN A 143 -19.47 -14.16 -1.61
C ASN A 143 -19.14 -15.64 -1.93
N ARG A 144 -17.94 -15.94 -2.45
CA ARG A 144 -17.50 -17.30 -2.83
C ARG A 144 -16.83 -18.06 -1.70
N PHE A 145 -16.66 -17.43 -0.53
CA PHE A 145 -15.89 -17.96 0.60
C PHE A 145 -16.70 -17.95 1.89
N ASP A 146 -16.28 -18.80 2.81
CA ASP A 146 -16.83 -19.02 4.15
C ASP A 146 -16.42 -17.92 5.14
N ILE A 147 -16.59 -16.66 4.72
CA ILE A 147 -16.49 -15.47 5.57
C ILE A 147 -17.86 -15.23 6.19
N SER A 148 -17.93 -15.31 7.51
CA SER A 148 -19.15 -15.30 8.31
C SER A 148 -19.63 -13.87 8.60
N ASP A 149 -18.76 -13.05 9.21
CA ASP A 149 -18.98 -11.62 9.38
C ASP A 149 -18.27 -10.85 8.26
N ARG A 150 -19.02 -10.67 7.17
CA ARG A 150 -18.60 -9.88 6.01
C ARG A 150 -18.62 -8.38 6.29
N LYS A 151 -19.40 -7.92 7.29
CA LYS A 151 -19.53 -6.50 7.61
C LYS A 151 -18.34 -6.02 8.46
N GLY A 152 -17.92 -6.82 9.44
CA GLY A 152 -16.65 -6.63 10.14
C GLY A 152 -15.46 -6.62 9.19
N LEU A 153 -15.41 -7.53 8.19
CA LEU A 153 -14.38 -7.51 7.16
C LEU A 153 -14.40 -6.22 6.31
N GLU A 154 -15.58 -5.77 5.87
CA GLU A 154 -15.74 -4.50 5.13
C GLU A 154 -15.20 -3.33 5.96
N ILE A 155 -15.59 -3.24 7.24
CA ILE A 155 -15.15 -2.22 8.20
C ILE A 155 -13.62 -2.27 8.38
N VAL A 156 -13.02 -3.47 8.47
CA VAL A 156 -11.55 -3.66 8.56
C VAL A 156 -10.85 -3.19 7.29
N ILE A 157 -11.33 -3.56 6.11
CA ILE A 157 -10.76 -3.16 4.81
C ILE A 157 -10.78 -1.64 4.65
N LEU A 158 -11.92 -1.01 4.91
CA LEU A 158 -12.10 0.45 4.81
C LEU A 158 -11.25 1.20 5.85
N THR A 159 -11.21 0.71 7.09
CA THR A 159 -10.44 1.35 8.16
C THR A 159 -8.93 1.22 7.93
N ALA A 160 -8.45 0.06 7.48
CA ALA A 160 -7.05 -0.13 7.10
C ALA A 160 -6.61 0.93 6.07
N LEU A 161 -7.35 1.06 4.96
CA LEU A 161 -7.12 2.07 3.93
C LEU A 161 -7.06 3.50 4.50
N LEU A 162 -8.01 3.86 5.36
CA LEU A 162 -8.05 5.18 5.98
C LEU A 162 -6.86 5.43 6.94
N THR A 163 -6.35 4.41 7.62
CA THR A 163 -5.09 4.56 8.39
C THR A 163 -3.85 4.67 7.51
N PHE A 164 -3.89 4.16 6.27
CA PHE A 164 -2.81 4.32 5.30
C PHE A 164 -2.80 5.75 4.74
N HIS A 165 -3.97 6.33 4.45
CA HIS A 165 -4.10 7.74 4.08
C HIS A 165 -3.48 8.70 5.13
N ASP A 166 -3.73 8.48 6.42
CA ASP A 166 -3.12 9.27 7.51
C ASP A 166 -1.59 9.05 7.60
N SER A 167 -1.13 7.85 7.25
CA SER A 167 0.31 7.53 7.22
C SER A 167 1.00 8.32 6.10
N ASN A 168 0.41 8.31 4.90
CA ASN A 168 0.90 9.06 3.73
C ASN A 168 0.89 10.58 3.99
N ASP A 169 -0.16 11.12 4.62
CA ASP A 169 -0.15 12.54 5.07
C ASP A 169 1.06 12.85 5.95
N THR A 170 1.41 11.95 6.87
CA THR A 170 2.50 12.18 7.83
C THR A 170 3.88 12.11 7.16
N TYR A 171 4.04 11.34 6.09
CA TYR A 171 5.27 11.30 5.29
C TYR A 171 5.38 12.50 4.33
N HIS A 172 4.27 12.97 3.76
CA HIS A 172 4.28 13.94 2.66
C HIS A 172 3.78 15.35 3.03
N SER A 173 3.37 15.58 4.28
CA SER A 173 3.20 16.93 4.81
C SER A 173 4.55 17.67 4.78
N PRO A 174 4.66 18.87 4.18
CA PRO A 174 5.91 19.63 4.24
C PRO A 174 6.23 19.96 5.70
N LYS A 175 7.42 19.59 6.17
CA LYS A 175 7.89 19.89 7.53
C LYS A 175 8.05 21.41 7.69
N VAL A 176 7.00 22.07 8.15
CA VAL A 176 7.09 23.43 8.68
C VAL A 176 8.02 23.38 9.88
N ASN A 177 9.12 24.13 9.85
CA ASN A 177 10.16 24.13 10.89
C ASN A 177 9.68 24.81 12.18
N SER A 178 8.80 24.14 12.93
CA SER A 178 8.33 24.55 14.26
C SER A 178 9.32 24.15 15.34
N SER A 179 10.40 24.92 15.47
CA SER A 179 11.29 24.84 16.63
C SER A 179 10.51 25.11 17.93
N PRO A 180 10.65 24.30 18.99
CA PRO A 180 9.92 24.50 20.24
C PRO A 180 10.53 25.64 21.08
N SER A 181 9.92 26.83 21.00
CA SER A 181 10.22 27.98 21.86
C SER A 181 9.19 28.12 22.98
N PRO A 182 9.58 28.30 24.25
CA PRO A 182 8.65 28.29 25.38
C PRO A 182 7.98 29.64 25.69
N THR A 183 6.72 29.55 26.10
CA THR A 183 6.00 30.37 27.10
C THR A 183 6.36 31.85 27.30
N THR A 184 5.41 32.74 26.98
CA THR A 184 5.06 33.91 27.82
C THR A 184 3.57 34.24 27.76
N THR A 185 3.06 34.87 28.82
CA THR A 185 1.64 35.16 29.10
C THR A 185 1.18 36.57 28.64
N PRO A 186 -0.13 36.88 28.62
CA PRO A 186 -0.68 37.97 27.81
C PRO A 186 -0.65 39.37 28.47
N SER A 187 -1.02 40.40 27.70
CA SER A 187 -1.33 41.75 28.17
C SER A 187 -2.37 42.44 27.26
N SER A 188 -2.96 43.55 27.72
CA SER A 188 -4.33 43.97 27.36
C SER A 188 -4.46 45.24 26.51
N SER A 189 -5.54 45.28 25.72
CA SER A 189 -6.37 46.44 25.35
C SER A 189 -5.74 47.71 24.74
N ALA A 190 -6.02 47.96 23.45
CA ALA A 190 -6.72 49.16 22.95
C ALA A 190 -7.13 49.00 21.46
N PRO A 191 -8.25 49.59 20.98
CA PRO A 191 -8.69 49.45 19.58
C PRO A 191 -8.44 50.71 18.73
N ILE A 192 -7.81 50.58 17.55
CA ILE A 192 -7.71 51.65 16.54
C ILE A 192 -7.95 51.08 15.13
N LEU A 193 -8.80 51.79 14.38
CA LEU A 193 -9.13 51.82 12.94
C LEU A 193 -8.59 50.71 11.99
N LEU A 194 -9.52 50.23 11.15
CA LEU A 194 -9.26 49.32 10.03
C LEU A 194 -8.74 50.09 8.79
N GLU A 195 -7.52 49.79 8.36
CA GLU A 195 -7.16 49.87 6.94
C GLU A 195 -7.22 48.45 6.33
N PRO A 196 -7.63 48.28 5.05
CA PRO A 196 -7.59 46.97 4.41
C PRO A 196 -6.14 46.50 4.27
N PRO A 197 -5.77 45.30 4.76
CA PRO A 197 -4.41 44.80 4.61
C PRO A 197 -4.09 44.63 3.12
N THR A 198 -2.96 45.19 2.68
CA THR A 198 -2.45 44.96 1.32
C THR A 198 -2.26 43.46 1.09
N PRO A 199 -2.72 42.92 -0.05
CA PRO A 199 -2.57 41.49 -0.32
C PRO A 199 -1.08 41.12 -0.30
N PRO A 200 -0.70 39.99 0.33
CA PRO A 200 0.70 39.62 0.46
C PRO A 200 1.35 39.51 -0.93
N PRO A 201 2.62 39.92 -1.09
CA PRO A 201 3.32 39.82 -2.36
C PRO A 201 3.29 38.37 -2.84
N ARG A 202 2.96 38.18 -4.13
CA ARG A 202 2.94 36.87 -4.76
C ARG A 202 4.29 36.18 -4.50
N PRO A 203 4.33 34.95 -3.94
CA PRO A 203 5.59 34.28 -3.68
C PRO A 203 6.39 34.13 -4.96
N GLU A 204 7.70 34.32 -4.86
CA GLU A 204 8.60 34.24 -6.01
C GLU A 204 8.53 32.86 -6.67
N PRO A 205 8.69 32.74 -8.00
CA PRO A 205 8.69 31.45 -8.67
C PRO A 205 9.78 30.55 -8.09
N LYS A 206 9.40 29.36 -7.61
CA LYS A 206 10.34 28.36 -7.09
C LYS A 206 11.42 28.09 -8.14
N ALA A 207 12.67 28.02 -7.70
CA ALA A 207 13.84 27.85 -8.54
C ALA A 207 14.70 26.66 -8.06
N GLY A 208 15.55 26.14 -8.94
CA GLY A 208 16.43 25.02 -8.62
C GLY A 208 15.68 23.75 -8.19
N VAL A 209 16.16 23.10 -7.12
CA VAL A 209 15.63 21.82 -6.62
C VAL A 209 14.12 21.88 -6.29
N ASP A 210 13.62 22.98 -5.73
CA ASP A 210 12.18 23.12 -5.40
C ASP A 210 11.30 23.17 -6.65
N ARG A 211 11.85 23.62 -7.78
CA ARG A 211 11.17 23.61 -9.08
C ARG A 211 11.14 22.21 -9.68
N ILE A 212 12.23 21.44 -9.55
CA ILE A 212 12.26 20.03 -9.92
C ILE A 212 11.24 19.23 -9.10
N ALA A 213 11.23 19.44 -7.77
CA ALA A 213 10.27 18.80 -6.87
C ALA A 213 8.81 19.14 -7.23
N GLU A 214 8.52 20.38 -7.65
CA GLU A 214 7.20 20.77 -8.15
C GLU A 214 6.83 20.08 -9.47
N LEU A 215 7.73 20.02 -10.44
CA LEU A 215 7.50 19.31 -11.71
C LEU A 215 7.21 17.82 -11.49
N HIS A 216 7.92 17.15 -10.58
CA HIS A 216 7.66 15.75 -10.24
C HIS A 216 6.41 15.54 -9.37
N ALA A 217 6.09 16.46 -8.46
CA ALA A 217 4.84 16.42 -7.70
C ALA A 217 3.60 16.54 -8.60
N ILE A 218 3.68 17.30 -9.71
CA ILE A 218 2.63 17.38 -10.73
C ILE A 218 2.49 16.05 -11.50
N ARG A 219 3.61 15.36 -11.77
CA ARG A 219 3.63 14.06 -12.49
C ARG A 219 3.14 12.90 -11.62
N GLY A 220 3.42 12.90 -10.31
CA GLY A 220 3.01 11.86 -9.37
C GLY A 220 3.77 10.53 -9.52
N GLU A 221 4.92 10.54 -10.20
CA GLU A 221 5.79 9.38 -10.41
C GLU A 221 6.72 9.22 -9.19
N PHE A 222 6.55 8.17 -8.39
CA PHE A 222 7.32 7.97 -7.15
C PHE A 222 8.60 7.15 -7.39
N ASN A 223 9.71 7.64 -6.83
CA ASN A 223 11.08 7.16 -7.08
C ASN A 223 11.50 7.21 -8.57
N GLU A 224 10.81 8.00 -9.41
CA GLU A 224 11.04 8.07 -10.85
C GLU A 224 11.12 9.53 -11.33
N VAL A 225 12.29 9.88 -11.87
CA VAL A 225 12.68 11.25 -12.20
C VAL A 225 12.81 11.38 -13.72
N THR A 226 11.76 11.90 -14.34
CA THR A 226 11.82 12.36 -15.74
C THR A 226 12.73 13.59 -15.87
N VAL A 227 13.86 13.46 -16.55
CA VAL A 227 14.72 14.58 -16.92
C VAL A 227 14.15 15.26 -18.17
N GLU A 228 13.81 16.54 -18.03
CA GLU A 228 13.22 17.40 -19.05
C GLU A 228 14.25 18.45 -19.54
N ALA A 229 13.86 19.31 -20.48
CA ALA A 229 14.68 20.44 -20.91
C ALA A 229 14.87 21.49 -19.79
N GLU A 230 13.82 21.76 -19.00
CA GLU A 230 13.84 22.69 -17.84
C GLU A 230 14.82 22.23 -16.74
N GLY A 231 15.29 23.15 -15.90
CA GLY A 231 16.17 22.87 -14.74
C GLY A 231 17.62 22.47 -15.09
N SER A 232 18.56 22.63 -14.15
CA SER A 232 19.97 22.25 -14.36
C SER A 232 20.26 20.80 -13.97
N VAL A 233 21.39 20.26 -14.46
CA VAL A 233 21.90 18.93 -14.06
C VAL A 233 22.11 18.84 -12.54
N ASN A 234 22.62 19.92 -11.92
CA ASN A 234 22.83 19.97 -10.47
C ASN A 234 21.51 19.90 -9.70
N ASP A 235 20.45 20.60 -10.15
CA ASP A 235 19.16 20.60 -9.44
C ASP A 235 18.53 19.20 -9.45
N TYR A 236 18.55 18.54 -10.61
CA TYR A 236 18.12 17.15 -10.75
C TYR A 236 18.98 16.20 -9.92
N ALA A 237 20.31 16.36 -9.90
CA ALA A 237 21.20 15.49 -9.13
C ALA A 237 21.00 15.65 -7.61
N GLN A 238 20.79 16.89 -7.13
CA GLN A 238 20.43 17.15 -5.74
C GLN A 238 19.03 16.62 -5.39
N TYR A 239 18.06 16.71 -6.30
CA TYR A 239 16.73 16.11 -6.11
C TYR A 239 16.80 14.58 -5.99
N CYS A 240 17.49 13.90 -6.92
CA CYS A 240 17.73 12.46 -6.87
C CYS A 240 18.48 12.04 -5.59
N TRP A 241 19.45 12.84 -5.15
CA TRP A 241 20.18 12.58 -3.90
C TRP A 241 19.29 12.74 -2.66
N ASN A 242 18.45 13.78 -2.61
CA ASN A 242 17.51 14.01 -1.51
C ASN A 242 16.47 12.89 -1.40
N LEU A 243 16.01 12.33 -2.52
CA LEU A 243 15.20 11.11 -2.52
C LEU A 243 15.97 9.92 -1.93
N LEU A 244 17.23 9.72 -2.34
CA LEU A 244 18.12 8.68 -1.79
C LEU A 244 18.57 8.93 -0.33
N GLN A 245 18.21 10.03 0.32
CA GLN A 245 18.43 10.24 1.75
C GLN A 245 17.35 9.57 2.63
N ASP A 246 16.20 9.19 2.08
CA ASP A 246 15.18 8.45 2.83
C ASP A 246 15.53 6.95 2.93
N ASP A 247 15.51 6.39 4.14
CA ASP A 247 15.76 4.96 4.38
C ASP A 247 14.71 4.04 3.74
N ALA A 248 13.49 4.54 3.49
CA ALA A 248 12.46 3.83 2.73
C ALA A 248 12.73 3.83 1.22
N VAL A 249 13.54 4.77 0.72
CA VAL A 249 13.91 4.88 -0.70
C VAL A 249 15.23 4.16 -0.95
N LEU A 250 15.12 2.91 -1.41
CA LEU A 250 16.26 2.05 -1.70
C LEU A 250 16.79 2.18 -3.14
N PHE A 251 16.01 2.76 -4.05
CA PHE A 251 16.46 3.12 -5.41
C PHE A 251 15.71 4.34 -5.97
N VAL A 252 16.30 5.00 -6.97
CA VAL A 252 15.69 6.03 -7.82
C VAL A 252 15.93 5.68 -9.29
N MET A 253 14.89 5.79 -10.10
CA MET A 253 14.93 5.64 -11.56
C MET A 253 15.03 7.03 -12.20
N ILE A 254 15.94 7.21 -13.16
CA ILE A 254 16.13 8.47 -13.89
C ILE A 254 15.89 8.20 -15.38
N LYS A 255 14.87 8.83 -15.97
CA LYS A 255 14.46 8.59 -17.38
C LYS A 255 14.53 9.86 -18.22
N SER A 256 14.86 9.71 -19.50
CA SER A 256 14.83 10.81 -20.48
C SER A 256 13.41 11.12 -20.91
N HIS A 257 12.99 12.40 -20.98
CA HIS A 257 11.70 12.73 -21.57
C HIS A 257 11.67 12.48 -23.09
N THR A 258 12.73 12.88 -23.81
CA THR A 258 12.94 12.64 -25.24
C THR A 258 14.38 12.18 -25.51
N SER A 259 14.71 11.86 -26.76
CA SER A 259 16.08 11.51 -27.16
C SER A 259 17.11 12.63 -26.99
N LEU A 260 16.68 13.89 -26.82
CA LEU A 260 17.57 15.03 -26.59
C LEU A 260 18.09 15.07 -25.15
N GLU A 261 17.26 14.69 -24.16
CA GLU A 261 17.66 14.70 -22.74
C GLU A 261 18.51 13.48 -22.33
N VAL A 262 18.74 12.52 -23.23
CA VAL A 262 19.53 11.30 -22.97
C VAL A 262 20.93 11.61 -22.42
N GLN A 263 21.61 12.63 -22.95
CA GLN A 263 22.91 13.06 -22.41
C GLN A 263 22.78 13.73 -21.03
N LYS A 264 21.69 14.48 -20.80
CA LYS A 264 21.39 15.12 -19.51
C LYS A 264 21.10 14.07 -18.42
N VAL A 265 20.41 12.98 -18.76
CA VAL A 265 20.17 11.82 -17.86
C VAL A 265 21.47 11.19 -17.37
N VAL A 266 22.43 10.94 -18.27
CA VAL A 266 23.75 10.39 -17.88
C VAL A 266 24.47 11.34 -16.92
N GLN A 267 24.51 12.63 -17.24
CA GLN A 267 25.15 13.65 -16.40
C GLN A 267 24.49 13.79 -15.03
N VAL A 268 23.15 13.73 -14.95
CA VAL A 268 22.41 13.73 -13.67
C VAL A 268 22.77 12.48 -12.84
N ALA A 269 22.84 11.31 -13.46
CA ALA A 269 23.20 10.08 -12.77
C ALA A 269 24.64 10.10 -12.23
N GLU A 270 25.59 10.62 -13.01
CA GLU A 270 27.00 10.79 -12.61
C GLU A 270 27.15 11.81 -11.48
N GLU A 271 26.51 12.97 -11.57
CA GLU A 271 26.56 13.99 -10.50
C GLU A 271 25.79 13.56 -9.24
N THR A 272 24.69 12.79 -9.35
CA THR A 272 24.02 12.17 -8.18
C THR A 272 25.00 11.25 -7.44
N LYS A 273 25.75 10.42 -8.17
CA LYS A 273 26.81 9.59 -7.61
C LYS A 273 27.96 10.41 -7.02
N ARG A 274 28.36 11.51 -7.67
CA ARG A 274 29.43 12.40 -7.19
C ARG A 274 29.06 13.05 -5.85
N ILE A 275 27.81 13.48 -5.69
CA ILE A 275 27.28 14.01 -4.43
C ILE A 275 27.37 12.94 -3.33
N ARG A 276 26.97 11.69 -3.60
CA ARG A 276 27.08 10.59 -2.61
C ARG A 276 28.50 10.13 -2.33
N HIS A 277 29.42 10.14 -3.29
CA HIS A 277 30.82 9.71 -3.05
C HIS A 277 31.54 10.63 -2.03
N LYS A 278 31.00 11.82 -1.77
CA LYS A 278 31.42 12.71 -0.68
C LYS A 278 30.89 12.27 0.72
N ALA A 279 30.10 11.21 0.79
CA ALA A 279 29.37 10.69 1.96
C ALA A 279 29.46 9.14 2.08
N GLU A 280 30.55 8.55 1.57
CA GLU A 280 31.10 7.22 1.93
C GLU A 280 30.29 5.93 1.62
N ASP A 281 29.11 5.99 0.99
CA ASP A 281 28.34 4.80 0.61
C ASP A 281 28.39 4.42 -0.89
N ASP A 282 28.53 3.11 -1.20
CA ASP A 282 28.46 2.56 -2.56
C ASP A 282 27.06 2.60 -3.22
N LEU A 283 26.97 3.05 -4.48
CA LEU A 283 25.77 3.00 -5.33
C LEU A 283 25.91 2.02 -6.49
N HIS A 284 24.97 1.09 -6.57
CA HIS A 284 24.77 0.28 -7.77
C HIS A 284 24.04 1.09 -8.85
N GLN A 285 24.39 0.85 -10.11
CA GLN A 285 23.80 1.52 -11.27
C GLN A 285 23.44 0.49 -12.34
N TYR A 286 22.21 0.54 -12.83
CA TYR A 286 21.71 -0.32 -13.89
C TYR A 286 21.19 0.55 -15.02
N VAL A 287 21.74 0.37 -16.22
CA VAL A 287 21.38 1.15 -17.41
C VAL A 287 20.51 0.30 -18.32
N ILE A 288 19.28 0.75 -18.54
CA ILE A 288 18.29 0.10 -19.41
C ILE A 288 18.08 1.00 -20.62
N TYR A 289 18.37 0.47 -21.79
CA TYR A 289 17.97 1.04 -23.07
C TYR A 289 16.58 0.52 -23.42
N ASP A 290 15.68 1.40 -23.85
CA ASP A 290 14.39 0.96 -24.38
C ASP A 290 14.62 0.16 -25.67
N ALA A 291 13.98 -1.00 -25.76
CA ALA A 291 14.22 -1.95 -26.82
C ALA A 291 13.28 -1.64 -28.00
N GLU A 292 13.74 -0.77 -28.92
CA GLU A 292 13.00 -0.41 -30.16
C GLU A 292 12.23 -1.61 -30.71
N ALA A 293 10.90 -1.47 -30.80
CA ALA A 293 10.00 -2.55 -31.18
C ALA A 293 10.48 -3.22 -32.48
N LYS A 294 10.98 -4.46 -32.36
CA LYS A 294 11.79 -5.14 -33.38
C LYS A 294 11.05 -5.17 -34.73
N LYS A 295 11.48 -4.31 -35.66
CA LYS A 295 10.91 -4.14 -37.01
C LYS A 295 11.15 -5.36 -37.91
N GLY A 296 10.43 -6.44 -37.61
CA GLY A 296 10.34 -7.66 -38.42
C GLY A 296 11.66 -8.44 -38.58
N PRO A 297 11.65 -9.48 -39.43
CA PRO A 297 12.87 -10.19 -39.82
C PRO A 297 13.74 -9.29 -40.71
N LYS A 298 14.91 -8.88 -40.22
CA LYS A 298 15.92 -8.18 -41.03
C LYS A 298 16.38 -9.09 -42.17
N ARG A 299 15.97 -8.80 -43.40
CA ARG A 299 16.58 -9.40 -44.60
C ARG A 299 18.03 -8.91 -44.71
N ILE A 300 18.97 -9.81 -44.49
CA ILE A 300 20.38 -9.57 -44.81
C ILE A 300 20.52 -9.72 -46.33
N ASN A 301 20.64 -8.61 -47.05
CA ASN A 301 21.07 -8.63 -48.44
C ASN A 301 22.57 -8.91 -48.46
N LEU A 302 23.00 -9.98 -49.12
CA LEU A 302 24.39 -10.44 -49.09
C LEU A 302 25.27 -9.78 -50.17
N ASP A 303 24.65 -9.03 -51.09
CA ASP A 303 25.25 -8.44 -52.28
C ASP A 303 25.54 -6.92 -52.16
N ASP A 304 25.49 -6.34 -50.95
CA ASP A 304 25.69 -4.88 -50.74
C ASP A 304 27.17 -4.50 -50.92
N THR A 305 27.57 -4.15 -52.14
CA THR A 305 28.97 -3.89 -52.56
C THR A 305 29.56 -2.55 -52.06
N ASP A 306 29.00 -1.98 -50.99
CA ASP A 306 29.30 -0.64 -50.50
C ASP A 306 30.58 -0.53 -49.64
N LYS A 307 31.72 -0.85 -50.26
CA LYS A 307 33.07 -0.54 -49.77
C LYS A 307 33.34 0.97 -49.82
N GLY A 308 32.64 1.76 -49.02
CA GLY A 308 32.82 3.22 -48.97
C GLY A 308 31.99 4.02 -47.97
N LYS A 309 31.02 3.41 -47.29
CA LYS A 309 30.22 4.11 -46.27
C LYS A 309 31.12 4.53 -45.09
N LYS A 310 31.22 5.85 -44.85
CA LYS A 310 31.84 6.43 -43.64
C LYS A 310 31.22 5.81 -42.39
N PRO A 311 31.93 5.72 -41.24
CA PRO A 311 31.33 5.21 -40.00
C PRO A 311 30.04 5.96 -39.72
N ALA A 312 28.95 5.21 -39.51
CA ALA A 312 27.63 5.79 -39.28
C ALA A 312 27.71 6.73 -38.07
N ALA A 313 27.25 7.98 -38.25
CA ALA A 313 27.20 8.94 -37.16
C ALA A 313 26.41 8.33 -36.00
N TYR A 314 26.93 8.45 -34.77
CA TYR A 314 26.31 7.86 -33.59
C TYR A 314 24.88 8.40 -33.42
N VAL A 315 23.90 7.51 -33.58
CA VAL A 315 22.50 7.80 -33.29
C VAL A 315 22.29 7.51 -31.81
N PRO A 316 21.96 8.52 -30.97
CA PRO A 316 21.65 8.28 -29.58
C PRO A 316 20.38 7.40 -29.47
N PRO A 317 20.23 6.59 -28.40
CA PRO A 317 19.02 5.82 -28.18
C PRO A 317 17.80 6.74 -28.08
N SER A 318 16.64 6.24 -28.50
CA SER A 318 15.37 6.99 -28.48
C SER A 318 14.95 7.43 -27.07
N SER A 319 15.31 6.64 -26.07
CA SER A 319 15.08 6.88 -24.66
C SER A 319 16.12 6.11 -23.83
N LEU A 320 16.42 6.62 -22.63
CA LEU A 320 17.37 6.04 -21.69
C LEU A 320 16.78 6.03 -20.28
N CYS A 321 16.95 4.92 -19.58
CA CYS A 321 16.58 4.77 -18.18
C CYS A 321 17.79 4.29 -17.35
N ILE A 322 18.10 4.99 -16.26
CA ILE A 322 19.18 4.65 -15.33
C ILE A 322 18.59 4.45 -13.93
N HIS A 323 18.72 3.25 -13.38
CA HIS A 323 18.40 2.98 -11.98
C HIS A 323 19.65 3.22 -11.13
N ILE A 324 19.51 3.94 -10.03
CA ILE A 324 20.52 4.18 -9.00
C ILE A 324 20.00 3.57 -7.69
N SER A 325 20.74 2.62 -7.11
CA SER A 325 20.25 1.80 -6.00
C SER A 325 21.25 1.68 -4.86
N LYS A 326 20.74 1.71 -3.62
CA LYS A 326 21.46 1.37 -2.38
C LYS A 326 21.71 -0.14 -2.24
N ILE A 327 20.96 -0.97 -2.98
CA ILE A 327 20.99 -2.44 -2.89
C ILE A 327 21.25 -3.09 -4.26
N LEU A 328 21.80 -4.30 -4.26
CA LEU A 328 21.95 -5.08 -5.48
C LEU A 328 20.58 -5.49 -6.05
N MET A 329 20.34 -5.15 -7.32
CA MET A 329 19.17 -5.55 -8.10
C MET A 329 19.56 -6.66 -9.09
N PRO A 330 19.55 -7.95 -8.70
CA PRO A 330 19.98 -9.05 -9.55
C PRO A 330 19.15 -9.20 -10.83
N GLU A 331 17.88 -8.83 -10.80
CA GLU A 331 16.94 -8.83 -11.93
C GLU A 331 17.28 -7.80 -13.02
N LEU A 332 18.05 -6.76 -12.68
CA LEU A 332 18.55 -5.76 -13.62
C LEU A 332 20.00 -6.03 -14.08
N GLN A 333 20.62 -7.14 -13.66
CA GLN A 333 21.94 -7.52 -14.16
C GLN A 333 21.84 -8.04 -15.60
N PRO A 334 22.79 -7.69 -16.50
CA PRO A 334 22.77 -8.17 -17.87
C PRO A 334 22.91 -9.69 -17.91
N LEU A 335 21.90 -10.38 -18.45
CA LEU A 335 21.92 -11.83 -18.62
C LEU A 335 23.16 -12.26 -19.42
N LYS A 336 23.93 -13.19 -18.88
CA LYS A 336 25.13 -13.72 -19.53
C LYS A 336 24.75 -14.33 -20.89
N PRO A 337 25.37 -13.90 -22.02
CA PRO A 337 25.02 -14.42 -23.34
C PRO A 337 25.34 -15.91 -23.43
N GLY A 338 24.30 -16.74 -23.39
CA GLY A 338 24.38 -18.21 -23.29
C GLY A 338 23.35 -18.82 -22.33
N GLY A 339 22.83 -18.04 -21.38
CA GLY A 339 21.75 -18.50 -20.48
C GLY A 339 20.37 -18.48 -21.14
N THR A 340 19.99 -19.56 -21.82
CA THR A 340 18.60 -19.73 -22.29
C THR A 340 17.68 -20.07 -21.12
N SER A 341 16.88 -19.10 -20.66
CA SER A 341 15.79 -19.31 -19.71
C SER A 341 14.68 -20.15 -20.36
N ASN A 342 14.75 -21.46 -20.16
CA ASN A 342 13.81 -22.42 -20.74
C ASN A 342 13.32 -23.43 -19.69
N ASP A 343 13.16 -22.95 -18.45
CA ASP A 343 12.57 -23.69 -17.33
C ASP A 343 11.06 -23.86 -17.53
N LYS A 344 10.69 -24.69 -18.51
CA LYS A 344 9.45 -25.44 -18.44
C LYS A 344 9.62 -26.54 -17.42
N GLU A 345 8.90 -26.39 -16.31
CA GLU A 345 8.71 -27.42 -15.30
C GLU A 345 8.40 -28.78 -15.95
N HIS A 346 9.33 -29.73 -15.84
CA HIS A 346 9.11 -31.11 -16.26
C HIS A 346 9.73 -32.07 -15.25
N SER A 347 8.86 -32.80 -14.54
CA SER A 347 9.24 -33.72 -13.48
C SER A 347 10.11 -34.89 -13.97
N PRO A 348 11.15 -35.29 -13.21
CA PRO A 348 12.09 -36.33 -13.63
C PRO A 348 11.44 -37.72 -13.53
N LYS A 349 11.22 -38.37 -14.67
CA LYS A 349 10.97 -39.82 -14.70
C LYS A 349 12.28 -40.58 -14.58
N LYS A 350 12.40 -41.37 -13.51
CA LYS A 350 13.56 -42.22 -13.22
C LYS A 350 13.62 -43.40 -14.20
N ASN A 351 14.76 -43.57 -14.86
CA ASN A 351 15.09 -44.78 -15.62
C ASN A 351 15.89 -45.74 -14.72
N ASP A 352 15.62 -47.04 -14.81
CA ASP A 352 16.45 -48.12 -14.27
C ASP A 352 16.41 -49.33 -15.22
N ALA A 353 17.56 -50.01 -15.36
CA ALA A 353 17.77 -51.40 -15.82
C ALA A 353 17.49 -51.86 -17.29
N LEU A 354 18.60 -52.15 -17.99
CA LEU A 354 18.94 -53.41 -18.70
C LEU A 354 18.19 -53.89 -19.99
N SER A 355 18.83 -53.59 -21.13
CA SER A 355 19.46 -54.54 -22.07
C SER A 355 18.70 -55.72 -22.74
N SER A 356 18.76 -55.69 -24.09
CA SER A 356 19.02 -56.83 -25.00
C SER A 356 17.78 -57.63 -25.53
N PRO A 357 17.89 -58.40 -26.64
CA PRO A 357 16.92 -58.23 -27.76
C PRO A 357 16.25 -59.53 -28.27
N PHE A 358 15.26 -59.44 -29.17
CA PHE A 358 15.12 -60.32 -30.37
C PHE A 358 13.99 -59.93 -31.35
N SER A 359 14.14 -60.38 -32.60
CA SER A 359 13.11 -60.78 -33.59
C SER A 359 12.13 -59.78 -34.28
N ALA A 360 12.39 -59.59 -35.58
CA ALA A 360 11.49 -59.66 -36.75
C ALA A 360 9.99 -59.18 -36.76
N ARG A 361 9.69 -58.43 -37.83
CA ARG A 361 8.38 -58.25 -38.52
C ARG A 361 7.69 -59.59 -38.89
N PRO A 362 6.35 -59.69 -39.20
CA PRO A 362 5.60 -58.72 -40.05
C PRO A 362 4.07 -58.51 -39.84
N LYS A 363 3.51 -57.47 -40.52
CA LYS A 363 2.17 -57.32 -41.17
C LYS A 363 0.93 -58.00 -40.50
N SER A 364 -0.21 -57.33 -40.24
CA SER A 364 -1.09 -56.73 -41.27
C SER A 364 -2.45 -56.19 -40.74
N LYS A 365 -3.16 -55.41 -41.57
CA LYS A 365 -4.63 -55.22 -41.72
C LYS A 365 -5.54 -54.78 -40.53
N LEU A 366 -6.04 -53.55 -40.65
CA LEU A 366 -7.47 -53.14 -40.65
C LEU A 366 -8.55 -54.13 -40.14
N PHE A 367 -9.43 -53.67 -39.23
CA PHE A 367 -10.88 -53.61 -39.48
C PHE A 367 -11.61 -52.55 -38.60
N ARG A 368 -12.94 -52.43 -38.74
CA ARG A 368 -13.81 -51.30 -38.33
C ARG A 368 -14.28 -51.29 -36.84
N PRO A 369 -14.89 -50.19 -36.33
CA PRO A 369 -15.24 -50.01 -34.92
C PRO A 369 -16.65 -50.48 -34.53
N SER A 370 -16.88 -50.59 -33.22
CA SER A 370 -18.20 -50.71 -32.56
C SER A 370 -18.09 -49.95 -31.21
N ARG A 371 -18.80 -48.82 -31.01
CA ARG A 371 -20.22 -48.64 -30.63
C ARG A 371 -20.43 -48.73 -29.11
N SER A 372 -20.88 -47.63 -28.51
CA SER A 372 -21.16 -47.47 -27.08
C SER A 372 -22.50 -48.09 -26.66
N PRO A 373 -22.62 -48.58 -25.41
CA PRO A 373 -23.89 -48.71 -24.68
C PRO A 373 -24.19 -47.47 -23.82
N PRO A 374 -25.44 -47.28 -23.33
CA PRO A 374 -25.90 -46.04 -22.68
C PRO A 374 -25.84 -46.09 -21.15
N ALA A 375 -26.09 -44.93 -20.52
CA ALA A 375 -26.38 -44.83 -19.09
C ALA A 375 -27.87 -45.09 -18.79
N SER A 376 -28.18 -45.68 -17.63
CA SER A 376 -29.35 -45.35 -16.77
C SER A 376 -29.47 -46.31 -15.58
N HIS A 377 -29.96 -45.80 -14.43
CA HIS A 377 -30.58 -46.52 -13.29
C HIS A 377 -29.80 -47.69 -12.62
N LEU A 378 -29.67 -47.81 -11.30
CA LEU A 378 -30.65 -47.54 -10.23
C LEU A 378 -29.99 -47.40 -8.83
N ASN A 379 -30.78 -46.93 -7.87
CA ASN A 379 -30.50 -46.69 -6.45
C ASN A 379 -29.74 -47.80 -5.69
N ASN A 380 -28.89 -47.40 -4.73
CA ASN A 380 -29.04 -47.86 -3.32
C ASN A 380 -28.33 -46.89 -2.34
N PRO A 381 -28.91 -46.51 -1.18
CA PRO A 381 -28.22 -45.70 -0.18
C PRO A 381 -27.47 -46.58 0.84
N MET A 382 -26.15 -46.40 0.95
CA MET A 382 -25.35 -47.02 2.02
C MET A 382 -25.08 -46.01 3.14
N ILE A 383 -25.64 -46.29 4.33
CA ILE A 383 -25.47 -45.45 5.52
C ILE A 383 -24.08 -45.71 6.10
N TYR A 384 -23.20 -44.70 6.06
CA TYR A 384 -21.89 -44.79 6.68
C TYR A 384 -21.93 -44.28 8.13
N VAL A 385 -22.12 -45.17 9.08
CA VAL A 385 -22.04 -44.85 10.52
C VAL A 385 -20.57 -44.76 10.93
N ALA A 386 -20.15 -43.61 11.47
CA ALA A 386 -18.80 -43.44 11.98
C ALA A 386 -18.59 -44.24 13.29
N PRO A 387 -17.40 -44.84 13.52
CA PRO A 387 -17.09 -45.50 14.78
C PRO A 387 -16.95 -44.50 15.94
N PRO A 388 -17.24 -44.91 17.19
CA PRO A 388 -17.16 -44.02 18.35
C PRO A 388 -15.70 -43.67 18.73
N PRO A 389 -15.46 -42.52 19.37
CA PRO A 389 -14.14 -42.14 19.86
C PRO A 389 -13.68 -43.01 21.04
N PRO A 390 -12.35 -43.16 21.25
CA PRO A 390 -11.79 -43.88 22.39
C PRO A 390 -12.06 -43.15 23.73
N PRO A 391 -12.05 -43.88 24.87
CA PRO A 391 -12.46 -43.34 26.16
C PRO A 391 -11.42 -42.39 26.80
N ASN A 392 -11.92 -41.35 27.47
CA ASN A 392 -11.12 -40.48 28.33
C ASN A 392 -10.55 -41.26 29.52
N TYR A 393 -9.24 -41.16 29.73
CA TYR A 393 -8.61 -41.51 31.02
C TYR A 393 -8.46 -40.25 31.88
N SER A 394 -9.17 -40.22 33.01
CA SER A 394 -9.08 -39.16 34.01
C SER A 394 -8.36 -39.64 35.27
N SER A 395 -7.17 -39.09 35.52
CA SER A 395 -6.49 -39.12 36.83
C SER A 395 -5.76 -37.79 37.03
N THR A 396 -6.34 -36.82 37.74
CA THR A 396 -6.26 -36.66 39.20
C THR A 396 -4.84 -36.55 39.77
N HIS A 397 -4.41 -35.33 40.06
CA HIS A 397 -3.55 -35.04 41.22
C HIS A 397 -4.05 -33.76 41.89
N SER A 398 -4.09 -33.76 43.22
CA SER A 398 -4.65 -32.68 44.04
C SER A 398 -3.57 -31.95 44.84
N ALA A 399 -3.90 -30.70 45.20
CA ALA A 399 -3.38 -29.95 46.35
C ALA A 399 -1.87 -29.64 46.42
N ALA A 400 -1.55 -28.35 46.29
CA ALA A 400 -0.71 -27.63 47.26
C ALA A 400 -0.99 -26.13 47.18
N SER A 401 -1.47 -25.52 48.26
CA SER A 401 -1.58 -24.06 48.41
C SER A 401 -0.47 -23.56 49.35
N PRO A 402 0.35 -22.57 48.96
CA PRO A 402 1.20 -21.82 49.90
C PRO A 402 0.39 -20.73 50.65
N PRO A 403 0.85 -20.26 51.82
CA PRO A 403 0.03 -19.52 52.76
C PRO A 403 0.04 -17.99 52.59
N SER A 404 -0.97 -17.33 53.16
CA SER A 404 -0.94 -15.90 53.48
C SER A 404 -0.10 -15.61 54.73
N LEU A 405 0.52 -14.42 54.81
CA LEU A 405 1.23 -13.97 56.00
C LEU A 405 1.30 -12.43 56.14
N SER A 406 0.93 -11.96 57.34
CA SER A 406 1.37 -10.71 58.03
C SER A 406 1.33 -9.34 57.32
N ALA A 407 0.41 -8.50 57.82
CA ALA A 407 0.58 -7.05 58.06
C ALA A 407 0.86 -6.83 59.58
N PRO A 408 0.94 -5.61 60.17
CA PRO A 408 0.92 -4.24 59.63
C PRO A 408 2.29 -3.53 59.83
N PRO A 409 2.59 -2.45 60.61
CA PRO A 409 1.81 -1.61 61.55
C PRO A 409 1.73 -0.08 61.24
N ASP A 410 0.55 0.48 61.52
CA ASP A 410 0.23 1.75 62.22
C ASP A 410 0.85 3.15 61.95
N TYR A 411 -0.07 4.12 61.81
CA TYR A 411 0.01 5.59 62.07
C TYR A 411 0.93 6.43 61.15
N VAL A 412 0.62 7.69 60.81
CA VAL A 412 0.15 8.83 61.63
C VAL A 412 -1.08 9.57 61.03
N GLN A 413 -1.87 10.21 61.89
CA GLN A 413 -3.06 11.02 61.54
C GLN A 413 -2.74 12.49 61.20
N GLY A 414 -3.55 13.10 60.32
CA GLY A 414 -3.57 14.55 60.04
C GLY A 414 -5.02 15.03 59.73
N PRO A 415 -5.39 16.29 60.03
CA PRO A 415 -6.80 16.66 60.22
C PRO A 415 -7.57 17.08 58.95
N PRO A 416 -8.93 16.99 58.96
CA PRO A 416 -9.80 17.35 57.84
C PRO A 416 -10.29 18.82 57.86
N SER A 417 -10.54 19.39 56.67
CA SER A 417 -11.11 20.74 56.51
C SER A 417 -12.35 20.80 55.61
N GLN A 418 -13.50 20.78 56.27
CA GLN A 418 -14.72 21.60 56.05
C GLN A 418 -15.42 21.73 54.67
N HIS A 419 -16.75 21.75 54.77
CA HIS A 419 -17.74 21.94 53.71
C HIS A 419 -17.72 23.34 53.05
N ALA A 420 -17.97 23.37 51.74
CA ALA A 420 -18.90 24.29 51.06
C ALA A 420 -19.46 23.54 49.83
N ALA A 421 -20.75 23.23 49.73
CA ALA A 421 -21.89 24.13 49.47
C ALA A 421 -21.87 24.71 48.03
N ALA A 422 -22.87 24.33 47.22
CA ALA A 422 -23.03 24.75 45.83
C ALA A 422 -23.71 26.15 45.72
N PRO A 423 -23.90 26.68 44.50
CA PRO A 423 -25.14 26.32 43.82
C PRO A 423 -25.01 25.99 42.33
N SER A 424 -26.02 25.28 41.83
CA SER A 424 -26.32 25.12 40.40
C SER A 424 -26.65 26.45 39.72
N ASN A 425 -26.35 26.58 38.43
CA ASN A 425 -27.10 27.45 37.53
C ASN A 425 -27.44 26.70 36.24
N SER A 426 -28.73 26.61 35.95
CA SER A 426 -29.27 26.15 34.66
C SER A 426 -29.68 27.38 33.86
N ILE A 427 -29.20 27.49 32.63
CA ILE A 427 -29.79 28.38 31.62
C ILE A 427 -30.00 27.54 30.38
N ALA A 428 -31.27 27.41 29.97
CA ALA A 428 -31.66 26.71 28.77
C ALA A 428 -31.93 27.72 27.64
N GLY A 429 -31.38 27.45 26.46
CA GLY A 429 -31.91 27.91 25.18
C GLY A 429 -31.74 29.40 24.82
N LEU A 430 -31.14 29.63 23.64
CA LEU A 430 -31.86 30.36 22.62
C LEU A 430 -31.56 29.73 21.25
N LEU A 431 -32.60 29.46 20.46
CA LEU A 431 -32.43 29.38 19.02
C LEU A 431 -32.43 30.81 18.50
N GLU A 432 -31.61 31.13 17.51
CA GLU A 432 -32.00 32.15 16.54
C GLU A 432 -31.59 31.77 15.12
N ARG A 433 -32.50 32.02 14.18
CA ARG A 433 -32.27 31.85 12.74
C ARG A 433 -31.74 33.17 12.21
N PHE A 434 -30.74 33.12 11.32
CA PHE A 434 -30.54 34.17 10.34
C PHE A 434 -30.69 33.63 8.92
N HIS A 435 -31.42 34.39 8.12
CA HIS A 435 -31.77 34.09 6.74
C HIS A 435 -32.07 35.43 6.06
N LEU A 436 -31.72 35.57 4.78
CA LEU A 436 -31.75 36.83 4.02
C LEU A 436 -30.65 37.82 4.53
N HIS A 437 -29.94 38.52 3.65
CA HIS A 437 -30.44 39.10 2.41
C HIS A 437 -29.79 38.63 1.09
#